data_AF-A0A5C4Y4E4-F1
#
_entry.id   AF-A0A5C4Y4E4-F1
#
_cell.length_a   1.000
_cell.length_b   1.000
_cell.length_c   1.000
_cell.angle_alpha   90.00
_cell.angle_beta   90.00
_cell.angle_gamma   90.00
#
_symmetry.space_group_name_H-M   'P 1'
#
loop_
_entity.id
_entity.type
_entity.pdbx_description
1 polymer ?
#
loop_
_entity_poly.entity_id
_entity_poly.type
_entity_poly.pdbx_seq_one_letter_code
_entity_poly.pdbx_strand_id
1 'polypeptide(L)' 'MTLPPYAPELQPAERLWDLTDDTVANRCFDTLQDFTETLAQQCAWLETQPDLLSQHTLFHWWPLLRN' A
#
# COMPACT_ATOMS: atom_id res chain seq x y z
N MET A 1 -7.33 17.90 3.77
CA MET A 1 -8.26 16.75 3.77
C MET A 1 -8.14 16.09 5.14
N THR A 2 -9.23 15.92 5.88
CA THR A 2 -9.21 15.25 7.19
C THR A 2 -10.01 13.96 7.07
N LEU A 3 -9.39 12.82 7.38
CA LEU A 3 -10.08 11.53 7.40
C LEU A 3 -10.79 11.35 8.76
N PRO A 4 -11.97 10.71 8.79
CA PRO A 4 -12.60 10.38 10.06
C PRO A 4 -11.72 9.43 10.88
N PRO A 5 -11.77 9.52 12.21
CA PRO A 5 -11.00 8.62 13.07
C PRO A 5 -11.46 7.17 12.90
N TYR A 6 -10.52 6.23 13.00
CA TYR A 6 -10.77 4.77 12.93
C TYR A 6 -11.45 4.31 11.63
N ALA A 7 -11.13 4.96 10.50
CA ALA A 7 -11.65 4.62 9.18
C ALA A 7 -10.53 4.13 8.23
N PRO A 8 -9.88 2.99 8.56
CA PRO A 8 -8.78 2.43 7.78
C PRO A 8 -9.16 2.14 6.33
N GLU A 9 -10.43 1.79 6.09
CA GLU A 9 -10.99 1.54 4.76
C GLU A 9 -10.96 2.75 3.83
N LEU A 10 -10.82 3.96 4.39
CA LEU A 10 -10.72 5.22 3.64
C LEU A 10 -9.27 5.68 3.45
N GLN A 11 -8.29 4.97 4.02
CA GLN A 11 -6.87 5.29 3.95
C GLN A 11 -6.22 4.51 2.80
N PRO A 12 -5.78 5.18 1.71
CA PRO A 12 -5.10 4.50 0.60
C PRO A 12 -3.88 3.68 1.04
N ALA A 13 -3.15 4.16 2.05
CA ALA A 13 -1.98 3.47 2.59
C ALA A 13 -2.32 2.08 3.16
N GLU A 14 -3.47 1.93 3.83
CA GLU A 14 -3.88 0.64 4.40
C GLU A 14 -4.32 -0.35 3.33
N ARG A 15 -4.80 0.13 2.17
CA ARG A 15 -5.11 -0.71 1.01
C ARG A 15 -3.87 -1.32 0.35
N LEU A 16 -2.69 -0.75 0.60
CA LEU A 16 -1.42 -1.27 0.06
C LEU A 16 -0.87 -2.44 0.88
N TRP A 17 -1.32 -2.65 2.12
CA TRP A 17 -0.86 -3.77 2.94
C TRP A 17 -1.16 -5.12 2.29
N ASP A 18 -2.31 -5.26 1.64
CA ASP A 18 -2.65 -6.47 0.84
C ASP A 18 -1.59 -6.78 -0.24
N LEU A 19 -0.89 -5.76 -0.76
CA LEU A 19 0.13 -5.91 -1.81
C LEU A 19 1.55 -6.07 -1.27
N THR A 20 1.81 -5.64 -0.04
CA THR A 20 3.13 -5.67 0.58
C THR A 20 3.29 -6.80 1.59
N ASP A 21 2.25 -7.11 2.37
CA ASP A 21 2.31 -8.09 3.44
C ASP A 21 2.57 -9.48 2.90
N ASP A 22 1.95 -9.88 1.78
CA ASP A 22 2.20 -11.17 1.11
C ASP A 22 3.69 -11.39 0.78
N THR A 23 4.45 -10.31 0.61
CA THR A 23 5.90 -10.37 0.32
C THR A 23 6.71 -10.77 1.54
N VAL A 24 6.25 -10.45 2.74
CA VAL A 24 7.03 -10.60 3.99
C VAL A 24 6.36 -11.51 5.03
N ALA A 25 5.06 -11.74 4.91
CA ALA A 25 4.27 -12.51 5.86
C ALA A 25 4.77 -13.95 5.93
N ASN A 26 4.87 -14.47 7.16
CA ASN A 26 5.31 -15.83 7.47
C ASN A 26 6.73 -16.17 6.97
N ARG A 27 7.57 -15.16 6.71
CA ARG A 27 8.99 -15.35 6.37
C ARG A 27 9.86 -14.96 7.55
N CYS A 28 10.89 -15.77 7.80
CA CYS A 28 11.94 -15.44 8.75
C CYS A 28 13.09 -14.79 7.99
N PHE A 29 13.51 -13.60 8.43
CA PHE A 29 14.64 -12.88 7.88
C PHE A 29 15.80 -12.92 8.87
N ASP A 30 17.02 -13.13 8.38
CA ASP A 30 18.21 -13.18 9.24
C ASP A 30 18.59 -11.80 9.76
N THR A 31 18.33 -10.74 8.97
CA THR A 31 18.56 -9.36 9.35
C THR A 31 17.41 -8.43 8.98
N LEU A 32 17.36 -7.27 9.64
CA LEU A 32 16.44 -6.18 9.26
C LEU A 32 16.74 -5.65 7.85
N GLN A 33 17.99 -5.73 7.40
CA GLN A 33 18.38 -5.32 6.06
C GLN A 33 17.72 -6.22 5.01
N ASP A 34 17.73 -7.55 5.21
CA ASP A 34 17.12 -8.51 4.27
C ASP A 34 15.60 -8.28 4.15
N PHE A 35 14.94 -8.02 5.28
CA PHE A 35 13.52 -7.63 5.31
C PHE A 35 13.28 -6.35 4.50
N THR A 36 14.10 -5.31 4.77
CA THR A 36 13.95 -4.00 4.14
C THR A 36 14.19 -4.05 2.64
N GLU A 37 15.20 -4.78 2.18
CA GLU A 37 15.50 -4.96 0.75
C GLU A 37 14.39 -5.72 0.03
N THR A 38 13.86 -6.78 0.67
CA THR A 38 12.73 -7.54 0.13
C THR A 38 11.50 -6.66 -0.07
N LEU A 39 11.14 -5.87 0.95
CA LEU A 39 10.01 -4.96 0.87
C LEU A 39 10.26 -3.82 -0.14
N ALA A 40 11.48 -3.27 -0.18
CA ALA A 40 11.85 -2.21 -1.12
C ALA A 40 11.77 -2.66 -2.59
N GLN A 41 12.17 -3.90 -2.88
CA GLN A 41 12.03 -4.48 -4.22
C GLN A 41 10.55 -4.61 -4.62
N GLN A 42 9.68 -5.03 -3.69
CA GLN A 42 8.24 -5.06 -3.94
C GLN A 42 7.68 -3.67 -4.21
N CYS A 43 8.06 -2.67 -3.42
CA CYS A 43 7.64 -1.29 -3.65
C CYS A 43 8.12 -0.77 -5.02
N ALA A 44 9.38 -1.02 -5.38
CA ALA A 44 9.92 -0.64 -6.69
C ALA A 44 9.17 -1.32 -7.85
N TRP A 45 8.77 -2.58 -7.68
CA TRP A 45 7.92 -3.26 -8.66
C TRP A 45 6.52 -2.61 -8.72
N LEU A 46 5.88 -2.37 -7.58
CA LEU A 46 4.56 -1.74 -7.50
C LEU A 46 4.52 -0.35 -8.15
N GLU A 47 5.60 0.44 -8.02
CA GLU A 47 5.73 1.75 -8.71
C GLU A 47 5.61 1.64 -10.24
N THR A 48 5.96 0.48 -10.81
CA THR A 48 5.79 0.21 -12.25
C THR A 48 4.38 -0.25 -12.64
N GLN A 49 3.48 -0.45 -11.66
CA GLN A 49 2.14 -1.01 -11.84
C GLN A 49 1.03 0.02 -11.52
N PRO A 50 0.91 1.13 -12.27
CA PRO A 50 -0.03 2.20 -11.96
C PRO A 50 -1.50 1.75 -11.97
N ASP A 51 -1.86 0.80 -12.85
CA ASP A 51 -3.22 0.28 -12.92
C ASP A 51 -3.59 -0.56 -11.69
N LEU A 52 -2.66 -1.39 -11.21
CA LEU A 52 -2.84 -2.18 -9.98
C LEU A 52 -2.99 -1.26 -8.77
N LEU A 53 -2.08 -0.28 -8.63
CA LEU A 53 -2.15 0.70 -7.54
C LEU A 53 -3.48 1.47 -7.59
N SER A 54 -3.93 1.86 -8.78
CA SER A 54 -5.22 2.55 -8.94
C SER A 54 -6.39 1.67 -8.54
N GLN A 55 -6.41 0.39 -8.90
CA GLN A 55 -7.47 -0.54 -8.50
C GLN A 55 -7.58 -0.68 -6.97
N HIS A 56 -6.46 -0.59 -6.25
CA HIS A 56 -6.43 -0.71 -4.79
C HIS A 56 -6.72 0.59 -4.05
N THR A 57 -6.34 1.74 -4.63
CA THR A 57 -6.32 3.03 -3.91
C THR A 57 -7.29 4.08 -4.45
N LEU A 58 -7.79 3.92 -5.68
CA LEU A 58 -8.71 4.87 -6.30
C LEU A 58 -10.16 4.60 -5.88
N PHE A 59 -10.60 5.32 -4.86
CA PHE A 59 -11.99 5.32 -4.43
C PHE A 59 -12.86 6.16 -5.39
N HIS A 60 -13.49 5.51 -6.37
CA HIS A 60 -14.30 6.18 -7.42
C HIS A 60 -15.47 7.03 -6.89
N TRP A 61 -15.93 6.75 -5.67
CA TRP A 61 -17.01 7.48 -4.99
C TRP A 61 -16.49 8.58 -4.06
N TRP A 62 -15.17 8.71 -3.88
CA TRP A 62 -14.59 9.73 -3.01
C TRP A 62 -14.75 11.11 -3.64
N PRO A 63 -15.12 12.14 -2.85
CA PRO A 63 -15.32 13.48 -3.38
C PRO A 63 -14.01 13.99 -3.98
N LEU A 64 -14.05 14.30 -5.28
CA LEU A 64 -12.98 15.04 -5.93
C LEU A 64 -12.86 16.40 -5.23
N LEU A 65 -11.63 16.76 -4.83
CA LEU A 65 -11.34 18.13 -4.38
C LEU A 65 -11.70 19.07 -5.54
N ARG A 66 -12.84 19.73 -5.42
CA ARG A 66 -13.19 20.84 -6.30
C ARG A 66 -12.51 22.08 -5.73
N ASN A 67 -11.60 22.65 -6.50
CA ASN A 67 -11.07 24.00 -6.26
C ASN A 67 -12.16 25.05 -6.40
#